data_AF-A0A8H4BCD6-F1
#
_entry.id   AF-A0A8H4BCD6-F1
#
_cell.length_a   1.000
_cell.length_b   1.000
_cell.length_c   1.000
_cell.angle_alpha   90.00
_cell.angle_beta   90.00
_cell.angle_gamma   90.00
#
_symmetry.space_group_name_H-M   'P 1'
#
loop_
_entity.id
_entity.type
_entity.pdbx_description
1 polymer ?
#
loop_
_entity_poly.entity_id
_entity_poly.type
_entity_poly.pdbx_seq_one_letter_code
_entity_poly.pdbx_strand_id
1 'polypeptide(L)'
;MYKHLVQETRAKTLELYKSLLKSSKHYDHLGDAIRQQFKSNKHMKSRRKTLTLLTEAEQTLTYLDKGNNGDQEIVSKVNAYIQKYVKLPKPLPTTPPKAQHKKPAKIVERKPYQVAIATQHAMGFQFKRVRGWRQPVKTSMMIKSKVKATQTRIDKFQQYRAQLDMIRGERLFLQHLKCLPQDNLNGYEENIKMAMSAYNIKDTLRTAYSAAIPDNES
;
A
#
# COMPACT_ATOMS: atom_id res chain seq x y z
N MET A 1 -12.85 -14.00 -29.61
CA MET A 1 -13.15 -15.25 -28.90
C MET A 1 -11.96 -15.79 -28.08
N TYR A 2 -10.79 -16.04 -28.67
CA TYR A 2 -9.64 -16.66 -27.96
C TYR A 2 -9.09 -15.86 -26.76
N LYS A 3 -9.06 -14.52 -26.86
CA LYS A 3 -8.57 -13.65 -25.77
C LYS A 3 -9.41 -13.74 -24.49
N HIS A 4 -10.73 -13.90 -24.63
CA HIS A 4 -11.66 -14.02 -23.49
C HIS A 4 -11.43 -15.31 -22.72
N LEU A 5 -11.32 -16.44 -23.43
CA LEU A 5 -11.05 -17.75 -22.83
C LEU A 5 -9.71 -17.80 -22.09
N VAL A 6 -8.68 -17.12 -22.61
CA VAL A 6 -7.38 -17.01 -21.94
C VAL A 6 -7.46 -16.15 -20.67
N GLN A 7 -8.32 -15.13 -20.65
CA GLN A 7 -8.56 -14.33 -19.45
C GLN A 7 -9.36 -15.11 -18.40
N GLU A 8 -10.40 -15.84 -18.79
CA GLU A 8 -11.19 -16.69 -17.89
C GLU A 8 -10.37 -17.80 -17.27
N THR A 9 -9.57 -18.51 -18.08
CA THR A 9 -8.66 -19.55 -17.57
C THR A 9 -7.65 -18.95 -16.60
N ARG A 10 -7.09 -17.76 -16.88
CA ARG A 10 -6.22 -17.06 -15.92
C ARG A 10 -6.95 -16.69 -14.63
N ALA A 11 -8.16 -16.16 -14.71
CA ALA A 11 -8.95 -15.83 -13.53
C ALA A 11 -9.19 -17.07 -12.66
N LYS A 12 -9.63 -18.18 -13.27
CA LYS A 12 -9.83 -19.46 -12.58
C LYS A 12 -8.54 -20.03 -11.99
N THR A 13 -7.41 -19.94 -12.71
CA THR A 13 -6.11 -20.38 -12.16
C THR A 13 -5.70 -19.57 -10.93
N LEU A 14 -6.01 -18.27 -10.91
CA LEU A 14 -5.69 -17.38 -9.79
C LEU A 14 -6.63 -17.60 -8.60
N GLU A 15 -7.91 -17.86 -8.85
CA GLU A 15 -8.86 -18.26 -7.82
C GLU A 15 -8.42 -19.56 -7.14
N LEU A 16 -8.12 -20.59 -7.94
CA LEU A 16 -7.67 -21.89 -7.44
C LEU A 16 -6.36 -21.77 -6.66
N TYR A 17 -5.40 -20.99 -7.18
CA TYR A 17 -4.14 -20.70 -6.50
C TYR A 17 -4.34 -20.04 -5.13
N LYS A 18 -5.25 -19.05 -5.03
CA LYS A 18 -5.57 -18.39 -3.76
C LYS A 18 -6.22 -19.35 -2.78
N SER A 19 -7.15 -20.19 -3.24
CA SER A 19 -7.83 -21.19 -2.40
C SER A 19 -6.84 -22.23 -1.85
N LEU A 20 -5.95 -22.76 -2.71
CA LEU A 20 -4.89 -23.69 -2.29
C LEU A 20 -3.95 -23.08 -1.25
N LEU A 21 -3.52 -21.82 -1.46
CA LEU A 21 -2.67 -21.14 -0.47
C LEU A 21 -3.39 -20.83 0.85
N LYS A 22 -4.70 -20.64 0.81
CA LYS A 22 -5.51 -20.43 2.01
C LYS A 22 -5.62 -21.74 2.80
N SER A 23 -5.93 -22.84 2.12
CA SER A 23 -6.04 -24.18 2.69
C SER A 23 -4.68 -24.71 3.18
N SER A 24 -3.57 -24.34 2.52
CA SER A 24 -2.22 -24.75 2.92
C SER A 24 -1.69 -24.08 4.20
N LYS A 25 -2.38 -23.09 4.79
CA LYS A 25 -1.90 -22.41 6.01
C LYS A 25 -1.78 -23.32 7.22
N HIS A 26 -2.50 -24.44 7.23
CA HIS A 26 -2.46 -25.44 8.29
C HIS A 26 -1.24 -26.36 8.20
N TYR A 27 -0.46 -26.27 7.13
CA TYR A 27 0.67 -27.16 6.85
C TYR A 27 1.94 -26.35 6.63
N ASP A 28 2.98 -26.66 7.40
CA ASP A 28 4.27 -26.00 7.25
C ASP A 28 4.90 -26.29 5.88
N HIS A 29 5.40 -25.24 5.23
CA HIS A 29 6.11 -25.30 3.94
C HIS A 29 5.32 -25.83 2.72
N LEU A 30 4.05 -26.27 2.87
CA LEU A 30 3.21 -26.68 1.74
C LEU A 30 2.93 -25.53 0.77
N GLY A 31 2.76 -24.32 1.31
CA GLY A 31 2.56 -23.11 0.51
C GLY A 31 3.71 -22.83 -0.47
N ASP A 32 4.95 -23.13 -0.08
CA ASP A 32 6.12 -22.94 -0.94
C ASP A 32 6.18 -23.99 -2.05
N ALA A 33 5.82 -25.24 -1.76
CA ALA A 33 5.69 -26.30 -2.77
C ALA A 33 4.63 -25.94 -3.82
N ILE A 34 3.46 -25.44 -3.38
CA ILE A 34 2.41 -24.94 -4.27
C ILE A 34 2.95 -23.80 -5.15
N ARG A 35 3.66 -22.81 -4.57
CA ARG A 35 4.27 -21.71 -5.34
C ARG A 35 5.24 -22.22 -6.41
N GLN A 36 6.08 -23.20 -6.07
CA GLN A 36 7.04 -23.78 -7.01
C GLN A 36 6.34 -24.50 -8.16
N GLN A 37 5.28 -25.26 -7.88
CA GLN A 37 4.53 -26.02 -8.88
C GLN A 37 3.75 -25.11 -9.85
N PHE A 38 3.19 -23.99 -9.38
CA PHE A 38 2.59 -23.00 -10.27
C PHE A 38 3.64 -22.22 -11.08
N LYS A 39 4.82 -21.99 -10.49
CA LYS A 39 5.93 -21.30 -11.17
C LYS A 39 6.54 -22.16 -12.29
N SER A 40 6.73 -23.46 -12.06
CA SER A 40 7.25 -24.39 -13.08
C SER A 40 6.32 -24.47 -14.30
N ASN A 41 5.00 -24.43 -14.07
CA ASN A 41 3.98 -24.52 -15.11
C ASN A 41 3.55 -23.17 -15.71
N LYS A 42 4.18 -22.05 -15.32
CA LYS A 42 3.81 -20.69 -15.77
C LYS A 42 3.79 -20.52 -17.29
N HIS A 43 4.70 -21.20 -17.99
CA HIS A 43 4.88 -21.08 -19.44
C HIS A 43 4.18 -22.20 -20.23
N MET A 44 3.31 -22.99 -19.60
CA MET A 44 2.55 -24.05 -20.28
C MET A 44 1.58 -23.45 -21.31
N LYS A 45 1.79 -23.79 -22.59
CA LYS A 45 0.97 -23.27 -23.72
C LYS A 45 -0.11 -24.24 -24.18
N SER A 46 -0.03 -25.52 -23.80
CA SER A 46 -0.98 -26.54 -24.24
C SER A 46 -2.25 -26.52 -23.39
N ARG A 47 -3.40 -26.21 -24.00
CA ARG A 47 -4.70 -26.14 -23.33
C ARG A 47 -5.07 -27.45 -22.62
N ARG A 48 -4.86 -28.60 -23.27
CA ARG A 48 -5.17 -29.91 -22.69
C ARG A 48 -4.38 -30.15 -21.41
N LYS A 49 -3.06 -29.88 -21.44
CA LYS A 49 -2.20 -30.02 -20.26
C LYS A 49 -2.55 -29.02 -19.15
N THR A 50 -2.92 -27.79 -19.50
CA THR A 50 -3.37 -26.81 -18.51
C THR A 50 -4.66 -27.26 -17.82
N LEU A 51 -5.61 -27.83 -18.58
CA LEU A 51 -6.85 -28.35 -18.00
C LEU A 51 -6.59 -29.54 -17.08
N THR A 52 -5.75 -30.50 -17.46
CA THR A 52 -5.41 -31.65 -16.59
C THR A 52 -4.76 -31.19 -15.29
N LEU A 53 -3.82 -30.24 -15.36
CA LEU A 53 -3.18 -29.66 -14.17
C LEU A 53 -4.18 -28.91 -13.27
N LEU A 54 -5.16 -28.23 -13.86
CA LEU A 54 -6.21 -27.54 -13.09
C LEU A 54 -7.16 -28.53 -12.42
N THR A 55 -7.56 -29.60 -13.11
CA THR A 55 -8.41 -30.65 -12.52
C THR A 55 -7.68 -31.39 -11.41
N GLU A 56 -6.38 -31.68 -11.60
CA GLU A 56 -5.54 -32.26 -10.54
C GLU A 56 -5.46 -31.31 -9.34
N ALA A 57 -5.24 -30.01 -9.58
CA ALA A 57 -5.18 -29.01 -8.53
C ALA A 57 -6.52 -28.84 -7.78
N GLU A 58 -7.66 -28.93 -8.46
CA GLU A 58 -8.99 -28.97 -7.83
C GLU A 58 -9.17 -30.21 -6.94
N GLN A 59 -8.77 -31.39 -7.42
CA GLN A 59 -8.78 -32.61 -6.61
C GLN A 59 -7.90 -32.45 -5.37
N THR A 60 -6.70 -31.88 -5.50
CA THR A 60 -5.84 -31.61 -4.34
C THR A 60 -6.46 -30.64 -3.36
N LEU A 61 -7.17 -29.60 -3.83
CA LEU A 61 -7.90 -28.67 -2.94
C LEU A 61 -8.97 -29.41 -2.15
N THR A 62 -9.81 -30.23 -2.81
CA THR A 62 -10.84 -31.02 -2.12
C THR A 62 -10.23 -32.00 -1.10
N TYR A 63 -9.06 -32.55 -1.39
CA TYR A 63 -8.33 -33.42 -0.49
C TYR A 63 -7.81 -32.67 0.75
N LEU A 64 -7.24 -31.47 0.56
CA LEU A 64 -6.77 -30.64 1.68
C LEU A 64 -7.92 -30.10 2.54
N ASP A 65 -9.04 -29.75 1.92
CA ASP A 65 -10.21 -29.26 2.64
C ASP A 65 -10.83 -30.36 3.53
N LYS A 66 -10.84 -31.62 3.08
CA LYS A 66 -11.20 -32.77 3.93
C LYS A 66 -10.26 -32.92 5.13
N GLY A 67 -8.95 -32.79 4.92
CA GLY A 67 -7.96 -32.77 6.00
C GLY A 67 -8.20 -31.63 7.01
N ASN A 68 -8.53 -30.43 6.52
CA ASN A 68 -8.85 -29.29 7.39
C ASN A 68 -10.17 -29.45 8.16
N ASN A 69 -11.10 -30.27 7.66
CA ASN A 69 -12.39 -30.57 8.29
C ASN A 69 -12.33 -31.70 9.34
N GLY A 70 -11.15 -32.26 9.63
CA GLY A 70 -10.96 -33.19 10.75
C GLY A 70 -10.35 -34.56 10.40
N ASP A 71 -10.09 -34.85 9.13
CA ASP A 71 -9.53 -36.14 8.70
C ASP A 71 -8.01 -36.24 9.03
N GLN A 72 -7.68 -36.79 10.20
CA GLN A 72 -6.29 -36.92 10.67
C GLN A 72 -5.40 -37.79 9.75
N GLU A 73 -5.96 -38.79 9.07
CA GLU A 73 -5.21 -39.61 8.11
C GLU A 73 -4.70 -38.83 6.89
N ILE A 74 -5.47 -37.83 6.47
CA ILE A 74 -5.11 -36.97 5.34
C ILE A 74 -3.99 -36.03 5.77
N VAL A 75 -4.12 -35.47 6.97
CA VAL A 75 -3.09 -34.59 7.56
C VAL A 75 -1.76 -35.33 7.69
N SER A 76 -1.76 -36.58 8.16
CA SER A 76 -0.54 -37.37 8.30
C SER A 76 0.12 -37.70 6.95
N LYS A 77 -0.67 -38.06 5.93
CA LYS A 77 -0.19 -38.28 4.56
C LYS A 77 0.42 -37.02 3.94
N VAL A 78 -0.22 -35.86 4.13
CA VAL A 78 0.27 -34.57 3.65
C VAL A 78 1.57 -34.19 4.35
N ASN A 79 1.64 -34.36 5.68
CA ASN A 79 2.87 -34.09 6.44
C ASN A 79 4.02 -35.02 6.04
N ALA A 80 3.75 -36.32 5.82
CA ALA A 80 4.75 -37.26 5.32
C ALA A 80 5.27 -36.86 3.92
N TYR A 81 4.37 -36.40 3.04
CA TYR A 81 4.75 -35.89 1.73
C TYR A 81 5.64 -34.63 1.83
N ILE A 82 5.28 -33.68 2.69
CA ILE A 82 6.05 -32.45 2.94
C ILE A 82 7.46 -32.81 3.42
N GLN A 83 7.57 -33.69 4.42
CA GLN A 83 8.88 -34.12 4.95
C GLN A 83 9.76 -34.79 3.88
N LYS A 84 9.16 -35.56 2.97
CA LYS A 84 9.89 -36.28 1.92
C LYS A 84 10.40 -35.35 0.81
N TYR A 85 9.62 -34.35 0.40
CA TYR A 85 9.89 -33.59 -0.83
C TYR A 85 10.23 -32.12 -0.61
N VAL A 86 9.81 -31.53 0.51
CA VAL A 86 10.20 -30.16 0.84
C VAL A 86 11.55 -30.21 1.52
N LYS A 87 12.61 -30.10 0.72
CA LYS A 87 13.95 -29.81 1.24
C LYS A 87 13.84 -28.51 2.02
N LEU A 88 13.84 -28.59 3.36
CA LEU A 88 14.02 -27.43 4.23
C LEU A 88 15.18 -26.61 3.65
N PRO A 89 15.02 -25.29 3.45
CA PRO A 89 16.14 -24.47 3.03
C PRO A 89 17.24 -24.70 4.06
N LYS A 90 18.34 -25.35 3.64
CA LYS A 90 19.54 -25.41 4.47
C LYS A 90 19.81 -23.98 4.90
N PRO A 91 19.99 -23.69 6.21
CA PRO A 91 20.34 -22.36 6.63
C PRO A 91 21.54 -21.95 5.78
N LEU A 92 21.40 -20.81 5.09
CA LEU A 92 22.49 -20.26 4.30
C LEU A 92 23.71 -20.27 5.22
N PRO A 93 24.85 -20.87 4.83
CA PRO A 93 26.05 -20.78 5.63
C PRO A 93 26.26 -19.30 5.93
N THR A 94 26.31 -18.96 7.22
CA THR A 94 26.59 -17.62 7.72
C THR A 94 28.01 -17.27 7.28
N THR A 95 28.18 -16.90 6.02
CA THR A 95 29.34 -16.13 5.62
C THR A 95 29.24 -14.85 6.44
N PRO A 96 30.25 -14.51 7.27
CA PRO A 96 30.25 -13.22 7.94
C PRO A 96 30.03 -12.14 6.87
N PRO A 97 29.20 -11.11 7.15
CA PRO A 97 28.90 -10.09 6.16
C PRO A 97 30.23 -9.53 5.67
N LYS A 98 30.60 -9.81 4.41
CA LYS A 98 31.81 -9.26 3.81
C LYS A 98 31.72 -7.76 4.05
N ALA A 99 32.66 -7.23 4.83
CA ALA A 99 32.71 -5.80 5.15
C ALA A 99 32.63 -5.05 3.83
N GLN A 100 31.48 -4.44 3.56
CA GLN A 100 31.33 -3.58 2.40
C GLN A 100 32.23 -2.39 2.69
N HIS A 101 33.48 -2.42 2.22
CA HIS A 101 34.37 -1.27 2.25
C HIS A 101 33.66 -0.15 1.50
N LYS A 102 32.95 0.70 2.24
CA LYS A 102 32.34 1.92 1.71
C LYS A 102 33.50 2.75 1.20
N LYS A 103 33.67 2.80 -0.13
CA LYS A 103 34.66 3.67 -0.76
C LYS A 103 34.44 5.08 -0.19
N PRO A 104 35.50 5.77 0.27
CA PRO A 104 35.33 7.13 0.79
C PRO A 104 34.68 7.97 -0.30
N ALA A 105 33.60 8.66 0.05
CA ALA A 105 32.93 9.55 -0.88
C ALA A 105 33.93 10.62 -1.30
N LYS A 106 34.22 10.73 -2.60
CA LYS A 106 35.06 11.81 -3.12
C LYS A 106 34.42 13.14 -2.72
N ILE A 107 35.15 13.95 -1.95
CA ILE A 107 34.72 15.29 -1.57
C ILE A 107 34.76 16.13 -2.85
N VAL A 108 33.59 16.49 -3.37
CA VAL A 108 33.49 17.41 -4.51
C VAL A 108 33.54 18.82 -3.94
N GLU A 109 34.68 19.49 -4.13
CA GLU A 109 34.84 20.90 -3.74
C GLU A 109 33.86 21.78 -4.53
N ARG A 110 33.30 22.78 -3.83
CA ARG A 110 32.34 23.71 -4.44
C ARG A 110 33.09 24.72 -5.29
N LYS A 111 32.55 25.00 -6.48
CA LYS A 111 33.05 26.12 -7.30
C LYS A 111 32.69 27.46 -6.64
N PRO A 112 33.43 28.55 -6.88
CA PRO A 112 33.22 29.85 -6.21
C PRO A 112 31.79 30.41 -6.35
N TYR A 113 31.14 30.16 -7.49
CA TYR A 113 29.77 30.62 -7.77
C TYR A 113 28.68 29.70 -7.18
N GLN A 114 29.03 28.55 -6.62
CA GLN A 114 28.10 27.57 -6.05
C GLN A 114 27.81 27.91 -4.58
N VAL A 115 27.04 28.97 -4.39
CA VAL A 115 26.63 29.47 -3.07
C VAL A 115 25.34 28.79 -2.61
N ALA A 116 25.28 28.43 -1.33
CA ALA A 116 24.07 27.92 -0.70
C ALA A 116 23.10 29.07 -0.39
N ILE A 117 21.89 29.01 -0.91
CA ILE A 117 20.84 30.02 -0.78
C ILE A 117 19.65 29.39 -0.06
N ALA A 118 19.13 30.07 0.96
CA ALA A 118 17.85 29.71 1.55
C ALA A 118 16.75 30.14 0.57
N THR A 119 16.02 29.17 0.00
CA THR A 119 14.91 29.44 -0.91
C THR A 119 13.61 29.14 -0.18
N GLN A 120 12.69 30.10 -0.17
CA GLN A 120 11.33 29.89 0.33
C GLN A 120 10.49 29.23 -0.76
N HIS A 121 9.86 28.11 -0.45
CA HIS A 121 8.90 27.46 -1.32
C HIS A 121 7.55 28.20 -1.26
N ALA A 122 6.73 28.11 -2.31
CA ALA A 122 5.37 28.69 -2.35
C ALA A 122 4.44 28.23 -1.20
N MET A 123 4.83 27.15 -0.51
CA MET A 123 4.10 26.59 0.63
C MET A 123 4.59 27.14 1.99
N GLY A 124 5.44 28.18 1.98
CA GLY A 124 5.95 28.87 3.17
C GLY A 124 7.20 28.27 3.80
N PHE A 125 7.53 27.00 3.55
CA PHE A 125 8.73 26.38 4.13
C PHE A 125 10.01 26.78 3.38
N GLN A 126 11.11 26.92 4.13
CA GLN A 126 12.44 27.21 3.58
C GLN A 126 13.27 25.94 3.41
N PHE A 127 14.10 25.90 2.37
CA PHE A 127 15.10 24.85 2.21
C PHE A 127 16.38 25.42 1.58
N LYS A 128 17.53 24.79 1.88
CA LYS A 128 18.82 25.19 1.32
C LYS A 128 18.98 24.61 -0.09
N ARG A 129 19.22 25.45 -1.08
CA ARG A 129 19.57 25.07 -2.46
C ARG A 129 20.91 25.68 -2.83
N VAL A 130 21.75 24.96 -3.55
CA VAL A 130 23.02 25.51 -4.06
C VAL A 130 22.80 26.03 -5.49
N ARG A 131 23.17 27.29 -5.76
CA ARG A 131 23.08 27.89 -7.10
C ARG A 131 23.97 27.14 -8.08
N GLY A 132 23.46 26.86 -9.28
CA GLY A 132 24.22 26.14 -10.32
C GLY A 132 24.45 24.65 -10.03
N TRP A 133 23.81 24.07 -9.01
CA TRP A 133 23.81 22.63 -8.75
C TRP A 133 22.43 22.05 -9.05
N ARG A 134 22.39 20.87 -9.70
CA ARG A 134 21.17 20.05 -9.78
C ARG A 134 20.67 19.67 -8.38
N GLN A 135 19.42 20.00 -8.07
CA GLN A 135 18.81 19.65 -6.80
C GLN A 135 18.88 18.11 -6.55
N PRO A 136 19.36 17.68 -5.37
CA PRO A 136 19.37 16.26 -5.03
C PRO A 136 17.97 15.63 -5.11
N VAL A 137 17.90 14.38 -5.56
CA VAL A 137 16.61 13.67 -5.68
C VAL A 137 15.88 13.60 -4.35
N LYS A 138 16.61 13.40 -3.24
CA LYS A 138 16.05 13.37 -1.87
C LYS A 138 15.30 14.67 -1.53
N THR A 139 15.90 15.83 -1.82
CA THR A 139 15.27 17.13 -1.58
C THR A 139 14.04 17.35 -2.47
N SER A 140 14.09 16.94 -3.75
CA SER A 140 12.93 17.01 -4.63
C SER A 140 11.78 16.12 -4.16
N MET A 141 12.10 14.91 -3.69
CA MET A 141 11.13 13.97 -3.15
C MET A 141 10.50 14.49 -1.84
N MET A 142 11.28 15.14 -0.97
CA MET A 142 10.77 15.79 0.24
C MET A 142 9.80 16.92 -0.10
N ILE A 143 10.12 17.77 -1.08
CA ILE A 143 9.21 18.84 -1.53
C ILE A 143 7.91 18.21 -2.06
N LYS A 144 8.04 17.20 -2.93
CA LYS A 144 6.89 16.51 -3.52
C LYS A 144 6.00 15.84 -2.47
N SER A 145 6.59 15.20 -1.45
CA SER A 145 5.80 14.56 -0.38
C SER A 145 5.04 15.57 0.45
N LYS A 146 5.66 16.73 0.77
CA LYS A 146 4.98 17.84 1.45
C LYS A 146 3.82 18.40 0.62
N VAL A 147 4.07 18.68 -0.67
CA VAL A 147 3.03 19.17 -1.60
C VAL A 147 1.85 18.18 -1.66
N LYS A 148 2.15 16.88 -1.79
CA LYS A 148 1.10 15.84 -1.81
C LYS A 148 0.31 15.80 -0.50
N ALA A 149 0.97 15.88 0.65
CA ALA A 149 0.31 15.90 1.95
C ALA A 149 -0.64 17.12 2.08
N THR A 150 -0.20 18.30 1.67
CA THR A 150 -1.06 19.48 1.68
C THR A 150 -2.23 19.35 0.70
N GLN A 151 -2.01 18.82 -0.50
CA GLN A 151 -3.09 18.57 -1.45
C GLN A 151 -4.14 17.62 -0.86
N THR A 152 -3.72 16.49 -0.27
CA THR A 152 -4.66 15.55 0.35
C THR A 152 -5.46 16.19 1.49
N ARG A 153 -4.91 17.18 2.17
CA ARG A 153 -5.62 17.96 3.20
C ARG A 153 -6.64 18.90 2.56
N ILE A 154 -6.28 19.63 1.50
CA ILE A 154 -7.19 20.48 0.73
C ILE A 154 -8.37 19.64 0.21
N ASP A 155 -8.08 18.50 -0.40
CA ASP A 155 -9.10 17.63 -0.98
C ASP A 155 -10.09 17.16 0.09
N LYS A 156 -9.60 16.74 1.27
CA LYS A 156 -10.46 16.37 2.40
C LYS A 156 -11.32 17.54 2.89
N PHE A 157 -10.73 18.72 3.02
CA PHE A 157 -11.48 19.91 3.41
C PHE A 157 -12.61 20.22 2.42
N GLN A 158 -12.34 20.12 1.12
CA GLN A 158 -13.34 20.30 0.07
C GLN A 158 -14.43 19.22 0.11
N GLN A 159 -14.07 17.97 0.39
CA GLN A 159 -15.05 16.88 0.56
C GLN A 159 -16.03 17.17 1.70
N TYR A 160 -15.52 17.55 2.88
CA TYR A 160 -16.41 17.89 4.00
C TYR A 160 -17.25 19.13 3.72
N ARG A 161 -16.70 20.13 3.02
CA ARG A 161 -17.49 21.29 2.58
C ARG A 161 -18.65 20.89 1.67
N ALA A 162 -18.40 20.01 0.70
CA ALA A 162 -19.44 19.51 -0.19
C ALA A 162 -20.53 18.71 0.55
N GLN A 163 -20.14 17.90 1.55
CA GLN A 163 -21.09 17.19 2.41
C GLN A 163 -21.96 18.15 3.23
N LEU A 164 -21.36 19.23 3.73
CA LEU A 164 -22.06 20.26 4.48
C LEU A 164 -23.11 20.95 3.60
N ASP A 165 -22.72 21.34 2.38
CA ASP A 165 -23.63 21.98 1.42
C ASP A 165 -24.79 21.04 1.03
N MET A 166 -24.52 19.74 0.89
CA MET A 166 -25.54 18.71 0.64
C MET A 166 -26.56 18.62 1.79
N ILE A 167 -26.10 18.51 3.04
CA ILE A 167 -26.98 18.41 4.22
C ILE A 167 -27.83 19.66 4.38
N ARG A 168 -27.25 20.85 4.14
CA ARG A 168 -28.01 22.10 4.13
C ARG A 168 -29.09 22.09 3.06
N GLY A 169 -28.78 21.58 1.86
CA GLY A 169 -29.76 21.41 0.78
C GLY A 169 -30.88 20.44 1.15
N GLU A 170 -30.54 19.28 1.70
CA GLU A 170 -31.52 18.28 2.17
C GLU A 170 -32.42 18.83 3.28
N ARG A 171 -31.84 19.57 4.24
CA ARG A 171 -32.59 20.21 5.31
C ARG A 171 -33.63 21.20 4.76
N LEU A 172 -33.23 22.07 3.83
CA LEU A 172 -34.14 23.00 3.17
C LEU A 172 -35.25 22.26 2.40
N PHE A 173 -34.90 21.20 1.70
CA PHE A 173 -35.84 20.36 0.96
C PHE A 173 -36.89 19.70 1.88
N LEU A 174 -36.45 19.06 2.97
CA LEU A 174 -37.33 18.43 3.94
C LEU A 174 -38.20 19.44 4.70
N GLN A 175 -37.66 20.63 4.95
CA GLN A 175 -38.41 21.75 5.53
C GLN A 175 -39.55 22.19 4.60
N HIS A 176 -39.29 22.29 3.29
CA HIS A 176 -40.32 22.64 2.30
C HIS A 176 -41.42 21.56 2.20
N LEU A 177 -41.06 20.29 2.34
CA LEU A 177 -42.01 19.17 2.32
C LEU A 177 -42.74 18.96 3.67
N LYS A 178 -42.42 19.74 4.71
CA LYS A 178 -42.95 19.61 6.07
C LYS A 178 -42.76 18.21 6.68
N CYS A 179 -41.70 17.50 6.27
CA CYS A 179 -41.34 16.17 6.76
C CYS A 179 -39.97 16.15 7.45
N LEU A 180 -39.55 17.29 8.00
CA LEU A 180 -38.28 17.41 8.70
C LEU A 180 -38.28 16.54 9.98
N PRO A 181 -37.28 15.67 10.18
CA PRO A 181 -37.16 14.87 11.40
C PRO A 181 -37.02 15.75 12.65
N GLN A 182 -37.48 15.25 13.81
CA GLN A 182 -37.47 15.96 15.09
C GLN A 182 -36.07 16.48 15.49
N ASP A 183 -35.02 15.74 15.12
CA ASP A 183 -33.62 16.05 15.42
C ASP A 183 -33.01 17.14 14.51
N ASN A 184 -33.76 17.63 13.50
CA ASN A 184 -33.41 18.69 12.56
C ASN A 184 -32.06 18.50 11.82
N LEU A 185 -31.53 17.27 11.79
CA LEU A 185 -30.18 16.94 11.30
C LEU A 185 -29.03 17.76 11.93
N ASN A 186 -29.27 18.45 13.05
CA ASN A 186 -28.32 19.42 13.63
C ASN A 186 -26.99 18.77 14.06
N GLY A 187 -27.01 17.52 14.53
CA GLY A 187 -25.79 16.81 14.93
C GLY A 187 -24.83 16.53 13.76
N TYR A 188 -25.35 16.38 12.54
CA TYR A 188 -24.51 16.08 11.38
C TYR A 188 -23.76 17.30 10.88
N GLU A 189 -24.40 18.48 10.89
CA GLU A 189 -23.75 19.74 10.51
C GLU A 189 -22.56 20.06 11.44
N GLU A 190 -22.76 19.95 12.75
CA GLU A 190 -21.71 20.27 13.73
C GLU A 190 -20.53 19.28 13.65
N ASN A 191 -20.81 17.98 13.46
CA ASN A 191 -19.77 16.97 13.27
C ASN A 191 -18.92 17.26 12.03
N ILE A 192 -19.54 17.71 10.92
CA ILE A 192 -18.82 18.04 9.70
C ILE A 192 -18.04 19.35 9.86
N LYS A 193 -18.59 20.38 10.52
CA LYS A 193 -17.86 21.61 10.83
C LYS A 193 -16.63 21.32 11.71
N MET A 194 -16.77 20.46 12.71
CA MET A 194 -15.66 20.01 13.55
C MET A 194 -14.62 19.22 12.75
N ALA A 195 -15.04 18.35 11.84
CA ALA A 195 -14.12 17.66 10.94
C ALA A 195 -13.41 18.65 10.00
N MET A 196 -14.11 19.65 9.46
CA MET A 196 -13.54 20.69 8.59
C MET A 196 -12.47 21.51 9.29
N SER A 197 -12.68 21.90 10.55
CA SER A 197 -11.70 22.69 11.30
C SER A 197 -10.37 21.96 11.46
N ALA A 198 -10.40 20.64 11.65
CA ALA A 198 -9.20 19.80 11.75
C ALA A 198 -8.33 19.79 10.48
N TYR A 199 -8.91 20.08 9.32
CA TYR A 199 -8.19 20.12 8.03
C TYR A 199 -7.98 21.56 7.52
N ASN A 200 -8.31 22.58 8.31
CA ASN A 200 -8.15 23.98 7.93
C ASN A 200 -6.66 24.34 7.79
N ILE A 201 -6.33 24.93 6.64
CA ILE A 201 -4.92 25.18 6.24
C ILE A 201 -4.36 26.41 6.96
N LYS A 202 -5.22 27.41 7.23
CA LYS A 202 -4.82 28.68 7.84
C LYS A 202 -4.17 28.47 9.22
N ASP A 203 -4.71 27.57 10.02
CA ASP A 203 -4.23 27.29 11.37
C ASP A 203 -2.86 26.61 11.34
N THR A 204 -2.65 25.69 10.39
CA THR A 204 -1.39 24.94 10.27
C THR A 204 -0.22 25.76 9.70
N LEU A 205 -0.50 26.73 8.84
CA LEU A 205 0.53 27.65 8.35
C LEU A 205 1.01 28.57 9.48
N ARG A 206 0.10 29.05 10.33
CA ARG A 206 0.41 29.93 11.46
C ARG A 206 1.34 29.26 12.49
N THR A 207 1.10 27.98 12.80
CA THR A 207 1.95 27.18 13.72
C THR A 207 3.33 26.86 13.13
N ALA A 208 3.45 26.71 11.80
CA ALA A 208 4.73 26.43 11.17
C ALA A 208 5.67 27.66 11.15
N TYR A 209 5.13 28.88 11.11
CA TYR A 209 5.91 30.11 11.22
C TYR A 209 6.44 30.35 12.65
N SER A 210 5.68 30.00 13.69
CA SER A 210 6.11 30.18 15.09
C SER A 210 7.21 29.21 15.53
N ALA A 211 7.30 28.02 14.91
CA ALA A 211 8.32 27.02 15.25
C ALA A 211 9.65 27.18 14.48
N ALA A 212 9.71 28.09 13.50
CA ALA A 212 10.85 28.23 12.58
C ALA A 212 11.74 29.45 12.88
N ILE A 213 11.39 30.28 13.86
CA ILE A 213 12.23 31.37 14.36
C ILE A 213 12.86 30.88 15.66
N PRO A 214 14.11 30.40 15.66
CA PRO A 214 14.87 30.34 16.91
C PRO A 214 15.14 31.78 17.34
N ASP A 215 14.70 32.14 18.55
CA ASP A 215 15.11 33.36 19.23
C ASP A 215 16.62 33.29 19.50
N ASN A 216 17.42 33.72 18.52
CA ASN A 216 18.78 34.14 18.77
C ASN A 216 18.71 35.62 19.15
N GLU A 217 18.37 35.89 20.41
CA GLU A 217 18.74 37.13 21.07
C GLU A 217 20.16 36.99 21.66
N SER A 218 20.87 38.10 21.58
CA SER A 218 22.32 38.30 21.73
C SER A 218 22.88 37.95 23.11
#